data_AF-A0A8I1UMP6-F1
#
_entry.id   AF-A0A8I1UMP6-F1
#
_cell.length_a   1.000
_cell.length_b   1.000
_cell.length_c   1.000
_cell.angle_alpha   90.00
_cell.angle_beta   90.00
_cell.angle_gamma   90.00
#
_symmetry.space_group_name_H-M   'P 1'
#
loop_
_entity.id
_entity.type
_entity.pdbx_description
1 polymer ?
#
loop_
_entity_poly.entity_id
_entity_poly.type
_entity_poly.pdbx_seq_one_letter_code
_entity_poly.pdbx_strand_id
1 'polypeptide(L)'
;MTRGYARYRAIGTREMRLGAVRLSALDDLHCVAHVAWTAVYAREEGPDIAIEFEVHYFVQTLAGEPKVFGWVSGDEEALLREHGIV
;
A
#
# COMPACT_ATOMS: atom_id res chain seq x y z
N MET A 1 8.69 -9.76 7.19
CA MET A 1 7.74 -8.69 6.81
C MET A 1 6.95 -8.12 8.02
N THR A 2 7.51 -8.06 9.23
CA THR A 2 6.77 -7.70 10.45
C THR A 2 6.86 -6.21 10.84
N ARG A 3 7.87 -5.47 10.35
CA ARG A 3 8.08 -4.06 10.72
C ARG A 3 7.17 -3.07 9.98
N GLY A 4 6.78 -3.36 8.73
CA GLY A 4 5.95 -2.44 7.92
C GLY A 4 4.57 -2.20 8.52
N TYR A 5 3.88 -3.26 8.96
CA TYR A 5 2.54 -3.17 9.54
C TYR A 5 2.49 -2.56 10.94
N ALA A 6 3.61 -2.51 11.67
CA ALA A 6 3.64 -1.94 13.02
C ALA A 6 3.41 -0.43 12.99
N ARG A 7 3.89 0.27 11.95
CA ARG A 7 3.69 1.71 11.77
C ARG A 7 2.21 2.04 11.58
N TYR A 8 1.53 1.36 10.64
CA TYR A 8 0.10 1.59 10.38
C TYR A 8 -0.79 1.31 11.61
N ARG A 9 -0.50 0.25 12.37
CA ARG A 9 -1.22 -0.02 13.62
C ARG A 9 -0.99 1.07 14.69
N ALA A 10 0.19 1.68 14.72
CA ALA A 10 0.52 2.72 15.70
C ALA A 10 -0.14 4.09 15.39
N ILE A 11 -0.44 4.38 14.12
CA ILE A 11 -1.05 5.65 13.68
C ILE A 11 -2.58 5.59 13.54
N GLY A 12 -3.23 4.57 14.12
CA GLY A 12 -4.70 4.49 14.14
C GLY A 12 -5.34 3.98 12.85
N THR A 13 -4.61 3.30 11.96
CA THR A 13 -5.20 2.62 10.81
C THR A 13 -6.17 1.54 11.29
N ARG A 14 -7.47 1.76 11.05
CA ARG A 14 -8.54 0.81 11.39
C ARG A 14 -8.69 -0.27 10.35
N GLU A 15 -8.55 0.11 9.09
CA GLU A 15 -8.80 -0.77 7.97
C GLU A 15 -7.85 -0.47 6.83
N MET A 16 -7.43 -1.52 6.13
CA MET A 16 -6.65 -1.44 4.90
C MET A 16 -7.38 -2.28 3.86
N ARG A 17 -8.00 -1.61 2.87
CA ARG A 17 -8.76 -2.27 1.82
C ARG A 17 -7.93 -2.34 0.55
N LEU A 18 -7.81 -3.54 0.00
CA LEU A 18 -7.28 -3.74 -1.35
C LEU A 18 -8.35 -3.29 -2.35
N GLY A 19 -7.97 -2.38 -3.24
CA GLY A 19 -8.78 -1.93 -4.36
C GLY A 19 -8.46 -2.73 -5.63
N ALA A 20 -8.11 -2.02 -6.69
CA ALA A 20 -7.74 -2.64 -7.96
C ALA A 20 -6.29 -3.13 -7.96
N VAL A 21 -6.05 -4.23 -8.68
CA VAL A 21 -4.70 -4.70 -9.03
C VAL A 21 -4.57 -4.68 -10.55
N ARG A 22 -3.58 -3.95 -11.06
CA ARG A 22 -3.25 -3.91 -12.49
C ARG A 22 -1.82 -4.38 -12.70
N LEU A 23 -1.60 -5.25 -13.69
CA LEU A 23 -0.28 -5.79 -13.99
C LEU A 23 0.30 -5.10 -15.23
N SER A 24 1.58 -4.73 -15.15
CA SER A 24 2.39 -4.30 -16.28
C SER A 24 3.53 -5.31 -16.45
N ALA A 25 3.57 -6.03 -17.58
CA ALA A 25 4.64 -6.98 -17.85
C ALA A 25 5.97 -6.26 -18.07
N LEU A 26 7.07 -6.84 -17.56
CA LEU A 26 8.43 -6.37 -17.84
C LEU A 26 9.14 -7.36 -18.77
N ASP A 27 9.10 -8.65 -18.42
CA ASP A 27 9.56 -9.77 -19.23
C ASP A 27 8.79 -11.06 -18.84
N ASP A 28 9.21 -12.23 -19.34
CA ASP A 28 8.55 -13.50 -19.09
C ASP A 28 8.49 -13.91 -17.60
N LEU A 29 9.41 -13.40 -16.78
CA LEU A 29 9.56 -13.75 -15.37
C LEU A 29 9.24 -12.59 -14.43
N HIS A 30 9.06 -11.37 -14.94
CA HIS A 30 8.88 -10.17 -14.14
C HIS A 30 7.68 -9.33 -14.55
N CYS A 31 6.97 -8.79 -13.55
CA CYS A 31 5.95 -7.78 -13.76
C CYS A 31 5.92 -6.75 -12.62
N VAL A 32 5.29 -5.62 -12.89
CA VAL A 32 4.90 -4.65 -11.87
C VAL A 32 3.42 -4.86 -11.55
N ALA A 33 3.10 -5.15 -10.29
CA ALA A 33 1.74 -5.13 -9.79
C ALA A 33 1.45 -3.75 -9.17
N HIS A 34 0.63 -2.98 -9.87
CA HIS A 34 0.06 -1.72 -9.40
C HIS A 34 -1.13 -2.04 -8.51
N VAL A 35 -1.02 -1.80 -7.21
CA VAL A 35 -2.07 -2.12 -6.25
C VAL A 35 -2.59 -0.84 -5.62
N ALA A 36 -3.86 -0.55 -5.87
CA ALA A 36 -4.57 0.51 -5.19
C ALA A 36 -4.97 0.06 -3.79
N TRP A 37 -4.72 0.89 -2.80
CA TRP A 37 -5.07 0.69 -1.42
C TRP A 37 -5.92 1.83 -0.91
N THR A 38 -6.84 1.52 0.00
CA THR A 38 -7.57 2.51 0.79
C THR A 38 -7.33 2.25 2.26
N ALA A 39 -6.63 3.15 2.94
CA ALA A 39 -6.44 3.11 4.39
C ALA A 39 -7.49 3.99 5.06
N VAL A 40 -8.18 3.42 6.06
CA VAL A 40 -9.16 4.14 6.88
C VAL A 40 -8.54 4.44 8.24
N TYR A 41 -8.55 5.72 8.62
CA TYR A 41 -8.01 6.22 9.88
C TYR A 41 -9.15 6.80 10.71
N ALA A 42 -9.18 6.39 11.99
CA ALA A 42 -10.08 6.99 12.95
C ALA A 42 -9.56 8.39 13.34
N ARG A 43 -10.48 9.34 13.47
CA ARG A 43 -10.20 10.68 14.01
C ARG A 43 -10.77 10.78 15.42
N GLU A 44 -10.12 11.58 16.27
CA GLU A 44 -10.62 11.85 17.62
C GLU A 44 -11.95 12.61 17.58
N GLU A 45 -12.10 13.52 16.61
CA GLU A 45 -13.33 14.26 16.36
C GLU A 45 -13.74 14.20 14.88
N GLY A 46 -14.99 13.82 14.62
CA GLY A 46 -15.57 13.73 13.27
C GLY A 46 -15.53 12.32 12.66
N PRO A 47 -15.96 12.19 11.39
CA PRO A 47 -15.99 10.91 10.70
C PRO A 47 -14.59 10.39 10.38
N ASP A 48 -14.44 9.06 10.31
CA ASP A 48 -13.23 8.39 9.85
C ASP A 48 -12.83 8.92 8.46
N ILE A 49 -11.53 9.04 8.22
CA ILE A 49 -10.99 9.45 6.92
C ILE A 49 -10.44 8.26 6.15
N ALA A 50 -10.83 8.17 4.88
CA ALA A 50 -10.28 7.20 3.94
C ALA A 50 -9.26 7.90 3.03
N ILE A 51 -8.06 7.33 2.95
CA ILE A 51 -6.98 7.82 2.09
C ILE A 51 -6.66 6.74 1.06
N GLU A 52 -6.68 7.12 -0.21
CA GLU A 52 -6.31 6.25 -1.33
C GLU A 52 -4.87 6.49 -1.75
N PHE A 53 -4.14 5.41 -2.01
CA PHE A 53 -2.76 5.46 -2.50
C PHE A 53 -2.45 4.21 -3.33
N GLU A 54 -1.42 4.31 -4.18
CA GLU A 54 -0.95 3.20 -5.01
C GLU A 54 0.43 2.73 -4.53
N VAL A 55 0.60 1.41 -4.45
CA VAL A 55 1.90 0.77 -4.24
C VAL A 55 2.23 -0.09 -5.45
N HIS A 56 3.43 0.08 -5.99
CA HIS A 56 3.93 -0.67 -7.13
C HIS A 56 4.85 -1.77 -6.62
N TYR A 57 4.41 -3.03 -6.70
CA TYR A 57 5.23 -4.18 -6.31
C TYR A 57 5.96 -4.76 -7.52
N PHE A 58 7.26 -4.96 -7.40
CA PHE A 58 8.04 -5.72 -8.36
C PHE A 58 7.93 -7.20 -8.03
N VAL A 59 7.38 -7.96 -8.97
CA VAL A 59 7.09 -9.37 -8.82
C VAL A 59 7.98 -10.17 -9.77
N GLN A 60 8.56 -11.25 -9.26
CA GLN A 60 9.30 -12.24 -10.01
C GLN A 60 8.62 -13.60 -9.87
N THR A 61 8.44 -14.34 -10.96
CA THR A 61 7.90 -15.70 -10.93
C THR A 61 8.98 -16.69 -11.36
N LEU A 62 9.65 -17.32 -10.38
CA LEU A 62 10.60 -18.41 -10.65
C LEU A 62 9.94 -19.75 -10.30
N ALA A 63 10.08 -20.76 -11.17
CA ALA A 63 9.49 -22.08 -10.99
C ALA A 63 7.96 -22.04 -10.73
N GLY A 64 7.26 -21.05 -11.27
CA GLY A 64 5.80 -20.88 -11.13
C GLY A 64 5.33 -20.22 -9.83
N GLU A 65 6.24 -19.83 -8.92
CA GLU A 65 5.88 -19.18 -7.67
C GLU A 65 6.15 -17.66 -7.74
N PRO A 66 5.11 -16.81 -7.72
CA PRO A 66 5.29 -15.35 -7.74
C PRO A 66 5.79 -14.84 -6.38
N LYS A 67 6.84 -14.01 -6.41
CA LYS A 67 7.47 -13.40 -5.23
C LYS A 67 7.66 -11.91 -5.44
N VAL A 68 7.22 -11.13 -4.46
CA VAL A 68 7.54 -9.70 -4.40
C VAL A 68 8.99 -9.55 -3.93
N PHE A 69 9.83 -8.93 -4.75
CA PHE A 69 11.25 -8.70 -4.42
C PHE A 69 11.58 -7.22 -4.15
N GLY A 70 10.65 -6.32 -4.46
CA GLY A 70 10.79 -4.89 -4.16
C GLY A 70 9.45 -4.17 -4.32
N TRP A 71 9.39 -2.93 -3.86
CA TRP A 71 8.23 -2.08 -4.05
C TRP A 71 8.62 -0.60 -4.06
N VAL A 72 7.76 0.21 -4.68
CA VAL A 72 7.81 1.67 -4.65
C VAL A 72 6.44 2.17 -4.24
N SER A 73 6.38 3.07 -3.27
CA SER A 73 5.18 3.78 -2.84
C SER A 73 5.36 5.27 -3.05
N GLY A 74 4.26 6.02 -3.06
CA GLY A 74 4.30 7.47 -2.93
C GLY A 74 4.81 7.92 -1.55
N ASP A 75 4.89 9.24 -1.35
CA ASP A 75 5.18 9.84 -0.04
C ASP A 75 3.92 9.82 0.83
N GLU A 76 3.67 8.66 1.44
CA GLU A 76 2.54 8.46 2.34
C GLU A 76 2.60 9.40 3.55
N GLU A 77 3.80 9.82 3.99
CA GLU A 77 3.92 10.72 5.15
C GLU A 77 3.50 12.14 4.81
N ALA A 78 3.86 12.65 3.63
CA ALA A 78 3.33 13.91 3.14
C ALA A 78 1.79 13.88 3.01
N LEU A 79 1.24 12.77 2.50
CA LEU A 79 -0.20 12.59 2.36
C LEU A 79 -0.92 12.59 3.73
N LEU A 80 -0.36 11.90 4.72
CA LEU A 80 -0.89 11.91 6.08
C LEU A 80 -0.88 13.30 6.72
N ARG A 81 0.17 14.10 6.49
CA ARG A 81 0.26 15.50 6.96
C ARG A 81 -0.75 16.41 6.28
N GLU A 82 -0.94 16.27 4.97
CA GLU A 82 -1.97 17.01 4.23
C GLU A 82 -3.37 16.77 4.81
N HIS A 83 -3.62 15.53 5.22
CA HIS A 83 -4.87 15.14 5.87
C HIS A 83 -4.91 15.39 7.39
N GLY A 84 -3.87 15.96 7.99
CA GLY A 84 -3.83 16.28 9.42
C GLY A 84 -3.90 15.07 10.34
N ILE A 85 -3.41 13.91 9.89
CA ILE A 85 -3.35 12.68 10.69
C ILE A 85 -2.05 12.61 11.51
N VAL A 86 -0.98 13.23 10.99
CA VAL A 86 0.36 13.32 11.61
C VAL A 86 0.86 14.75 11.55
#